data_AF-A0A2H5Q844-F1
#
_entry.id   AF-A0A2H5Q844-F1
#
_cell.length_a   1.000
_cell.length_b   1.000
_cell.length_c   1.000
_cell.angle_alpha   90.00
_cell.angle_beta   90.00
_cell.angle_gamma   90.00
#
_symmetry.space_group_name_H-M   'P 1'
#
loop_
_entity.id
_entity.type
_entity.pdbx_description
1 polymer ?
#
loop_
_entity_poly.entity_id
_entity_poly.type
_entity_poly.pdbx_seq_one_letter_code
_entity_poly.pdbx_strand_id
1 'polypeptide(L)'
;MAAPSTAPPGIGVSITAVKLNNENFVLWSRRVVKYLTTQGKENYLTDEPLASESKDYRKWLQEDTMVTTWLWNSMDPLVAAKMQVM
;
A
#
# COMPACT_ATOMS: atom_id res chain seq x y z
N MET A 1 8.88 -28.64 -5.84
CA MET A 1 7.84 -27.65 -6.15
C MET A 1 8.39 -26.29 -5.77
N ALA A 2 8.68 -25.42 -6.75
CA ALA A 2 9.13 -24.06 -6.47
C ALA A 2 7.89 -23.22 -6.09
N ALA A 3 7.94 -22.54 -4.95
CA ALA A 3 6.92 -21.57 -4.58
C ALA A 3 6.87 -20.44 -5.64
N PRO A 4 5.69 -19.89 -5.99
CA PRO A 4 5.64 -18.74 -6.86
C PRO A 4 6.37 -17.59 -6.17
N SER A 5 7.52 -17.21 -6.73
CA SER A 5 8.26 -16.01 -6.34
C SER A 5 7.39 -14.82 -6.69
N THR A 6 6.56 -14.42 -5.74
CA THR A 6 5.70 -13.24 -5.86
C THR A 6 6.59 -12.07 -5.47
N ALA A 7 7.50 -11.70 -6.37
CA ALA A 7 8.23 -10.44 -6.22
C ALA A 7 7.18 -9.33 -6.07
N PRO A 8 7.36 -8.39 -5.12
CA PRO A 8 6.44 -7.27 -4.98
C PRO A 8 6.35 -6.57 -6.33
N PRO A 9 5.14 -6.35 -6.87
CA PRO A 9 5.01 -5.75 -8.17
C PRO A 9 5.61 -4.34 -8.13
N GLY A 10 6.21 -3.94 -9.26
CA GLY A 10 6.87 -2.64 -9.36
C GLY A 10 5.95 -1.49 -8.94
N ILE A 11 6.57 -0.36 -8.61
CA ILE A 11 5.92 0.85 -8.06
C ILE A 11 4.69 1.31 -8.88
N GLY A 12 4.61 0.99 -10.18
CA GLY A 12 3.50 1.34 -11.07
C GLY A 12 2.30 0.38 -11.13
N VAL A 13 2.20 -0.65 -10.28
CA VAL A 13 1.11 -1.64 -10.36
C VAL A 13 -0.07 -1.26 -9.47
N SER A 14 -1.28 -1.32 -10.03
CA SER A 14 -2.52 -1.22 -9.26
C SER A 14 -2.75 -2.50 -8.46
N ILE A 15 -2.85 -2.37 -7.14
CA ILE A 15 -3.01 -3.49 -6.20
C ILE A 15 -4.44 -4.03 -6.11
N THR A 16 -5.39 -3.35 -6.77
CA THR A 16 -6.79 -3.78 -6.91
C THR A 16 -7.32 -3.38 -8.28
N ALA A 17 -8.20 -4.22 -8.84
CA ALA A 17 -8.93 -3.91 -10.07
C ALA A 17 -10.03 -2.85 -9.88
N VAL A 18 -10.43 -2.59 -8.64
CA VAL A 18 -11.44 -1.57 -8.28
C VAL A 18 -10.72 -0.42 -7.61
N LYS A 19 -10.82 0.78 -8.20
CA LYS A 19 -10.28 2.00 -7.60
C LYS A 19 -11.16 2.49 -6.46
N LEU A 20 -10.55 3.04 -5.40
CA LEU A 20 -11.29 3.70 -4.33
C LEU A 20 -12.08 4.87 -4.90
N ASN A 21 -13.38 4.90 -4.61
CA ASN A 21 -14.26 6.02 -4.85
C ASN A 21 -14.98 6.38 -3.53
N ASN A 22 -15.91 7.34 -3.61
CA ASN A 22 -16.62 7.84 -2.42
C ASN A 22 -17.59 6.83 -1.79
N GLU A 23 -17.90 5.71 -2.45
CA GLU A 23 -18.96 4.77 -2.07
C GLU A 23 -18.43 3.38 -1.69
N ASN A 24 -17.23 3.02 -2.15
CA ASN A 24 -16.74 1.63 -2.11
C ASN A 24 -15.63 1.37 -1.10
N PHE A 25 -15.40 2.28 -0.14
CA PHE A 25 -14.30 2.21 0.83
C PHE A 25 -14.17 0.83 1.50
N VAL A 26 -15.29 0.25 1.98
CA VAL A 26 -15.27 -1.06 2.66
C VAL A 26 -14.83 -2.20 1.73
N LEU A 27 -15.24 -2.16 0.46
CA LEU A 27 -14.85 -3.18 -0.51
C LEU A 27 -13.39 -3.01 -0.93
N TRP A 28 -12.98 -1.76 -1.17
CA TRP A 28 -11.61 -1.40 -1.53
C TRP A 28 -10.63 -1.76 -0.42
N SER A 29 -10.91 -1.38 0.83
CA SER A 29 -10.01 -1.63 1.97
C SER A 29 -9.81 -3.12 2.21
N ARG A 30 -10.87 -3.94 2.08
CA ARG A 30 -10.76 -5.41 2.15
C ARG A 30 -9.85 -5.99 1.06
N ARG A 31 -9.84 -5.42 -0.15
CA ARG A 31 -8.96 -5.87 -1.24
C ARG A 31 -7.52 -5.44 -1.00
N VAL A 32 -7.30 -4.20 -0.56
CA VAL A 32 -5.99 -3.67 -0.20
C VAL A 32 -5.34 -4.47 0.92
N VAL A 33 -6.06 -4.71 2.02
CA VAL A 33 -5.55 -5.50 3.15
C VAL A 33 -5.16 -6.89 2.68
N LYS A 34 -6.05 -7.60 1.95
CA LYS A 34 -5.73 -8.93 1.41
C LYS A 34 -4.47 -8.91 0.54
N TYR A 35 -4.34 -7.91 -0.33
CA TYR A 35 -3.16 -7.77 -1.17
C TYR A 35 -1.89 -7.55 -0.33
N LEU A 36 -1.90 -6.63 0.64
CA LEU A 36 -0.75 -6.37 1.51
C LEU A 36 -0.38 -7.57 2.37
N THR A 37 -1.35 -8.38 2.80
CA THR A 37 -1.10 -9.67 3.46
C THR A 37 -0.32 -10.62 2.58
N THR A 38 -0.63 -10.70 1.27
CA THR A 38 0.20 -11.51 0.34
C THR A 38 1.64 -11.01 0.20
N GLN A 39 1.89 -9.75 0.52
CA GLN A 39 3.21 -9.11 0.45
C GLN A 39 3.93 -9.07 1.81
N GLY A 40 3.27 -9.50 2.90
CA GLY A 40 3.78 -9.35 4.27
C GLY A 40 3.95 -7.88 4.70
N LYS A 41 3.06 -6.99 4.24
CA LYS A 41 3.13 -5.53 4.46
C LYS A 41 1.88 -4.93 5.10
N GLU A 42 1.03 -5.75 5.69
CA GLU A 42 -0.20 -5.30 6.36
C GLU A 42 0.06 -4.37 7.56
N ASN A 43 1.18 -4.59 8.24
CA ASN A 43 1.61 -3.82 9.40
C ASN A 43 1.91 -2.34 9.07
N TYR A 44 2.27 -2.04 7.81
CA TYR A 44 2.46 -0.65 7.36
C TYR A 44 1.15 0.18 7.37
N LEU A 45 -0.02 -0.44 7.56
CA LEU A 45 -1.29 0.27 7.71
C LEU A 45 -1.64 0.62 9.16
N THR A 46 -1.08 -0.10 10.14
CA THR A 46 -1.56 -0.09 11.53
C THR A 46 -0.49 0.22 12.55
N ASP A 47 0.76 -0.11 12.25
CA ASP A 47 1.86 0.01 13.20
C ASP A 47 2.42 1.44 13.20
N GLU A 48 3.03 1.83 14.31
CA GLU A 48 3.72 3.09 14.39
C GLU A 48 4.98 3.10 13.49
N PRO A 49 5.31 4.26 12.89
CA PRO A 49 6.53 4.42 12.12
C PRO A 49 7.78 4.00 12.89
N LEU A 50 8.73 3.38 12.19
CA LEU A 50 10.01 3.04 12.79
C LEU A 50 10.77 4.33 13.15
N ALA A 51 11.40 4.36 14.33
CA ALA A 51 12.18 5.52 14.76
C ALA A 51 13.33 5.83 13.78
N SER A 52 13.57 7.13 13.51
CA SER A 52 14.60 7.62 12.57
C SER A 52 16.01 7.14 12.90
N GLU A 53 16.29 6.92 14.18
CA GLU A 53 17.59 6.47 14.69
C GLU A 53 17.83 4.97 14.48
N SER A 54 16.82 4.21 14.04
CA SER A 54 16.98 2.79 13.77
C SER A 54 17.87 2.57 12.55
N LYS A 55 18.81 1.64 12.67
CA LYS A 55 19.64 1.16 11.54
C LYS A 55 18.81 0.67 10.35
N ASP A 56 17.58 0.23 10.61
CA ASP A 56 16.65 -0.31 9.62
C ASP A 56 15.70 0.75 9.05
N TYR A 57 15.76 2.00 9.54
CA TYR A 57 14.86 3.10 9.14
C TYR A 57 14.84 3.32 7.62
N ARG A 58 16.01 3.31 6.98
CA ARG A 58 16.08 3.54 5.52
C ARG A 58 15.36 2.44 4.73
N LYS A 59 15.45 1.19 5.19
CA LYS A 59 14.74 0.06 4.55
C LYS A 59 13.24 0.18 4.80
N TRP A 60 12.85 0.44 6.04
CA TRP A 60 11.46 0.67 6.41
C TRP A 60 10.83 1.79 5.58
N LEU A 61 11.51 2.93 5.42
CA LEU A 61 11.06 4.08 4.63
C LEU A 61 10.85 3.74 3.15
N GLN A 62 11.72 2.91 2.56
CA GLN A 62 11.56 2.46 1.17
C GLN A 62 10.32 1.59 1.01
N GLU A 63 10.08 0.68 1.95
CA GLU A 63 8.90 -0.19 1.94
C GLU A 63 7.61 0.60 2.18
N ASP A 64 7.63 1.55 3.11
CA ASP A 64 6.53 2.48 3.40
C ASP A 64 6.17 3.34 2.18
N THR A 65 7.18 3.90 1.50
CA THR A 65 6.99 4.67 0.27
C THR A 65 6.35 3.82 -0.83
N MET A 66 6.76 2.54 -0.93
CA MET A 66 6.18 1.61 -1.90
C MET A 66 4.71 1.32 -1.58
N VAL A 67 4.38 1.03 -0.32
CA VAL A 67 3.00 0.80 0.13
C VAL A 67 2.14 2.03 -0.14
N THR A 68 2.61 3.23 0.22
CA THR A 68 1.90 4.49 -0.03
C THR A 68 1.66 4.73 -1.52
N THR A 69 2.65 4.42 -2.36
CA THR A 69 2.49 4.55 -3.82
C THR A 69 1.44 3.58 -4.38
N TRP A 70 1.43 2.34 -3.89
CA TRP A 70 0.39 1.36 -4.26
C TRP A 70 -1.00 1.81 -3.83
N LEU A 71 -1.13 2.38 -2.62
CA LEU A 71 -2.39 2.94 -2.15
C LEU A 71 -2.86 4.05 -3.08
N TRP A 72 -1.99 5.01 -3.43
CA TRP A 72 -2.34 6.13 -4.31
C TRP A 72 -2.77 5.67 -5.70
N ASN A 73 -2.04 4.72 -6.28
CA ASN A 73 -2.37 4.15 -7.59
C ASN A 73 -3.70 3.38 -7.59
N SER A 74 -4.14 2.94 -6.42
CA SER A 74 -5.41 2.23 -6.26
C SER A 74 -6.62 3.14 -5.98
N MET A 75 -6.44 4.46 -5.98
CA MET A 75 -7.53 5.43 -5.79
C MET A 75 -7.97 6.06 -7.11
N ASP A 76 -9.23 6.50 -7.16
CA ASP A 76 -9.67 7.42 -8.21
C ASP A 76 -8.87 8.73 -8.11
N PRO A 77 -8.34 9.29 -9.22
CA PRO A 77 -7.55 10.52 -9.19
C PRO A 77 -8.24 11.69 -8.48
N LEU A 78 -9.57 11.79 -8.57
CA LEU A 78 -10.32 12.85 -7.88
C LEU A 78 -10.39 12.64 -6.37
N VAL A 79 -10.36 11.39 -5.91
CA VAL A 79 -10.29 11.06 -4.49
C VAL A 79 -8.87 11.27 -3.97
N ALA A 80 -7.86 10.82 -4.70
CA ALA A 80 -6.45 11.03 -4.35
C ALA A 80 -6.11 12.52 -4.24
N ALA A 81 -6.57 13.35 -5.17
CA ALA A 81 -6.34 14.80 -5.16
C ALA A 81 -6.94 15.49 -3.93
N LYS A 82 -8.05 14.95 -3.36
CA LYS A 82 -8.65 15.48 -2.13
C LYS A 82 -7.85 15.13 -0.88
N MET A 83 -7.10 14.03 -0.88
CA MET A 83 -6.25 13.62 0.25
C MET A 83 -4.94 14.43 0.33
N GLN A 84 -4.58 15.19 -0.72
CA GLN A 84 -3.36 16.01 -0.75
C GLN A 84 -3.52 17.40 -0.08
N VAL A 85 -4.73 17.74 0.40
CA VAL A 85 -5.07 19.07 0.96
C VAL A 85 -5.34 19.02 2.48
N MET A 86 -4.77 18.04 3.18
CA MET A 86 -4.94 17.91 4.64
C MET A 86 -3.61 17.83 5.37
#